data_AF-A0A2W7AZ16-F1
#
_entry.id   AF-A0A2W7AZ16-F1
#
_cell.length_a   1.000
_cell.length_b   1.000
_cell.length_c   1.000
_cell.angle_alpha   90.00
_cell.angle_beta   90.00
_cell.angle_gamma   90.00
#
_symmetry.space_group_name_H-M   'P 1'
#
loop_
_entity.id
_entity.type
_entity.pdbx_description
1 polymer ?
#
loop_
_entity_poly.entity_id
_entity_poly.type
_entity_poly.pdbx_seq_one_letter_code
_entity_poly.pdbx_strand_id
1 'polypeptide(L)'
;MSYLFSLVKKLFQTVIKTKAFLVLFLLSLVSAIAISACTNEPKVSTPPTTTANSATVESKDGSKSETPKDSKMAGHNSKVKININEAILSSLDKIEAELGIAGLSNKIQAARPYAKVEDLVSKKVINAEQFEKIKDMVSVETIVLTGEAKDVDYLTKLGLMKGHMIVAKELLDLQKPDQAFPHIEHPVEEIYADVEAQLKERNVKEFKQPLIDLQQLVKSKPTDPSVTTKYQEAMASIDTAIAAVPIAQRQSPKLALQVINAILDTAGTEYTAAIANDKIKEIVEYQDSRGFTLYVEQLYKSIAPAMEKEHPGTHKQFTASLEKLKSAYPSPLAPEKPVLSVADMSALIKANEQAAAKVYAKT
;
A
#
# COMPACT_ATOMS: atom_id res chain seq x y z
N MET A 1 26.21 50.44 -4.43
CA MET A 1 24.78 50.63 -4.11
C MET A 1 24.00 51.17 -5.33
N SER A 2 24.15 50.55 -6.51
CA SER A 2 23.52 51.01 -7.76
C SER A 2 23.12 49.87 -8.72
N TYR A 3 23.10 48.61 -8.24
CA TYR A 3 22.63 47.45 -9.01
C TYR A 3 21.31 46.86 -8.47
N LEU A 4 20.87 47.30 -7.28
CA LEU A 4 19.63 46.82 -6.65
C LEU A 4 18.38 47.61 -7.08
N PHE A 5 18.54 48.74 -7.79
CA PHE A 5 17.43 49.58 -8.27
C PHE A 5 16.96 49.25 -9.70
N SER A 6 17.70 48.43 -10.45
CA SER A 6 17.36 48.11 -11.86
C SER A 6 16.53 46.83 -12.03
N LEU A 7 16.42 45.97 -11.01
CA LEU A 7 15.67 44.71 -11.11
C LEU A 7 14.21 44.85 -10.68
N VAL A 8 13.90 45.77 -9.75
CA VAL A 8 12.54 46.04 -9.26
C VAL A 8 11.68 46.79 -10.30
N LYS A 9 12.30 47.52 -11.23
CA LYS A 9 11.59 48.25 -12.30
C LYS A 9 11.15 47.35 -13.48
N LYS A 10 11.69 46.13 -13.61
CA LYS A 10 11.32 45.16 -14.65
C LYS A 10 10.24 44.16 -14.22
N LEU A 11 9.93 44.05 -12.93
CA LEU A 11 8.82 43.21 -12.44
C LEU A 11 7.47 43.95 -12.32
N PHE A 12 7.44 45.27 -12.52
CA PHE A 12 6.21 46.08 -12.37
C PHE A 12 5.58 46.56 -13.69
N GLN A 13 6.06 46.08 -14.84
CA GLN A 13 5.57 46.50 -16.18
C GLN A 13 4.94 45.39 -17.03
N THR A 14 4.66 44.20 -16.46
CA THR A 14 3.91 43.13 -17.15
C THR A 14 2.57 42.82 -16.48
N VAL A 15 2.06 43.76 -15.69
CA VAL A 15 0.65 43.82 -15.28
C VAL A 15 0.12 45.12 -15.87
N ILE A 16 -1.08 45.08 -16.45
CA ILE A 16 -1.76 46.17 -17.17
C ILE A 16 -1.45 46.20 -18.68
N LYS A 17 -2.18 45.39 -19.46
CA LYS A 17 -2.62 45.76 -20.82
C LYS A 17 -3.68 44.79 -21.38
N THR A 18 -4.89 44.87 -20.83
CA THR A 18 -6.12 44.69 -21.61
C THR A 18 -7.27 45.44 -20.92
N LYS A 19 -7.50 46.67 -21.40
CA LYS A 19 -8.74 47.44 -21.28
C LYS A 19 -9.86 46.67 -22.02
N ALA A 20 -11.16 46.79 -21.81
CA ALA A 20 -12.05 47.43 -20.85
C ALA A 20 -13.46 47.08 -21.35
N PHE A 21 -14.45 46.87 -20.48
CA PHE A 21 -15.72 47.61 -20.53
C PHE A 21 -16.57 47.30 -19.30
N LEU A 22 -17.09 48.38 -18.72
CA LEU A 22 -17.90 48.47 -17.51
C LEU A 22 -19.36 48.60 -17.93
N VAL A 23 -20.28 47.78 -17.40
CA VAL A 23 -21.70 48.14 -17.23
C VAL A 23 -22.23 47.45 -15.97
N LEU A 24 -22.61 48.26 -14.98
CA LEU A 24 -23.50 47.89 -13.87
C LEU A 24 -24.95 47.91 -14.37
N PHE A 25 -25.79 46.95 -13.95
CA PHE A 25 -27.15 47.26 -13.50
C PHE A 25 -27.72 46.12 -12.62
N LEU A 26 -28.62 46.54 -11.73
CA LEU A 26 -29.18 45.89 -10.55
C LEU A 26 -30.35 44.91 -10.81
N LEU A 27 -30.66 44.19 -9.72
CA LEU A 27 -31.98 43.74 -9.22
C LEU A 27 -32.46 42.30 -9.49
N SER A 28 -32.49 41.55 -8.38
CA SER A 28 -33.56 40.66 -7.86
C SER A 28 -34.35 39.74 -8.80
N LEU A 29 -34.38 38.44 -8.46
CA LEU A 29 -35.65 37.74 -8.22
C LEU A 29 -35.45 36.43 -7.45
N VAL A 30 -36.23 36.33 -6.38
CA VAL A 30 -36.49 35.15 -5.56
C VAL A 30 -37.28 34.13 -6.37
N SER A 31 -36.97 32.84 -6.25
CA SER A 31 -37.97 31.77 -6.37
C SER A 31 -37.51 30.54 -5.58
N ALA A 32 -38.24 30.29 -4.50
CA ALA A 32 -38.22 29.05 -3.75
C ALA A 32 -38.89 27.94 -4.57
N ILE A 33 -38.30 26.76 -4.58
CA ILE A 33 -38.98 25.53 -5.00
C ILE A 33 -39.06 24.63 -3.77
N ALA A 34 -40.30 24.45 -3.31
CA ALA A 34 -40.67 23.45 -2.32
C ALA A 34 -40.62 22.06 -2.97
N ILE A 35 -40.01 21.08 -2.30
CA ILE A 35 -40.23 19.67 -2.62
C ILE A 35 -40.92 19.04 -1.41
N SER A 36 -42.15 18.62 -1.68
CA SER A 36 -43.08 17.96 -0.79
C SER A 36 -42.55 16.59 -0.36
N ALA A 37 -42.69 16.28 0.92
CA ALA A 37 -42.52 14.95 1.48
C ALA A 37 -43.73 14.07 1.11
N CYS A 38 -43.47 12.85 0.64
CA CYS A 38 -44.45 11.75 0.70
C CYS A 38 -43.74 10.51 1.24
N THR A 39 -44.01 10.22 2.50
CA THR A 39 -43.89 8.93 3.16
C THR A 39 -44.83 7.92 2.50
N ASN A 40 -44.40 6.66 2.36
CA ASN A 40 -45.31 5.51 2.37
C ASN A 40 -44.54 4.27 2.86
N GLU A 41 -44.88 3.83 4.08
CA GLU A 41 -44.74 2.42 4.49
C GLU A 41 -45.77 1.57 3.73
N PRO A 42 -45.54 0.24 3.67
CA PRO A 42 -46.50 -0.60 4.38
C PRO A 42 -45.84 -1.68 5.24
N LYS A 43 -46.56 -1.97 6.32
CA LYS A 43 -46.27 -2.91 7.39
C LYS A 43 -47.03 -4.24 7.15
N VAL A 44 -46.61 -5.27 7.90
CA VAL A 44 -47.30 -6.55 8.21
C VAL A 44 -47.11 -7.64 7.13
N SER A 45 -46.53 -8.82 7.39
CA SER A 45 -46.98 -9.82 8.37
C SER A 45 -45.93 -10.93 8.62
N THR A 46 -45.66 -11.28 9.88
CA THR A 46 -45.26 -12.65 10.34
C THR A 46 -46.53 -13.54 10.46
N PRO A 47 -46.53 -14.87 10.77
CA PRO A 47 -45.50 -15.78 11.34
C PRO A 47 -45.56 -17.21 10.69
N PRO A 48 -45.28 -18.39 11.32
CA PRO A 48 -44.54 -18.76 12.55
C PRO A 48 -43.49 -19.89 12.40
N THR A 49 -42.76 -20.11 13.49
CA THR A 49 -41.91 -21.26 13.85
C THR A 49 -42.68 -22.58 14.04
N THR A 50 -42.13 -23.73 13.61
CA THR A 50 -42.20 -25.02 14.35
C THR A 50 -41.26 -26.11 13.80
N THR A 51 -40.40 -26.62 14.69
CA THR A 51 -39.99 -28.03 14.97
C THR A 51 -39.81 -29.10 13.87
N ALA A 52 -38.61 -29.72 13.92
CA ALA A 52 -38.28 -31.16 13.90
C ALA A 52 -39.00 -32.11 12.90
N ASN A 53 -38.25 -32.87 12.08
CA ASN A 53 -37.66 -34.16 12.44
C ASN A 53 -36.91 -34.80 11.24
N SER A 54 -36.07 -35.78 11.56
CA SER A 54 -35.26 -36.64 10.70
C SER A 54 -35.93 -37.19 9.43
N ALA A 55 -35.15 -37.27 8.35
CA ALA A 55 -35.23 -38.37 7.39
C ALA A 55 -33.85 -38.64 6.78
N THR A 56 -33.32 -39.81 7.09
CA THR A 56 -32.23 -40.54 6.43
C THR A 56 -32.50 -40.72 4.94
N VAL A 57 -31.51 -40.39 4.11
CA VAL A 57 -31.36 -40.97 2.76
C VAL A 57 -29.87 -41.30 2.56
N GLU A 58 -29.56 -42.59 2.54
CA GLU A 58 -28.36 -43.12 1.92
C GLU A 58 -28.43 -42.94 0.41
N SER A 59 -27.32 -42.53 -0.22
CA SER A 59 -26.84 -43.17 -1.45
C SER A 59 -25.37 -42.84 -1.70
N LYS A 60 -24.65 -43.91 -2.05
CA LYS A 60 -23.24 -44.03 -2.40
C LYS A 60 -22.93 -43.36 -3.75
N ASP A 61 -21.81 -42.67 -3.83
CA ASP A 61 -20.67 -42.88 -4.75
C ASP A 61 -19.67 -41.74 -4.45
N GLY A 62 -18.37 -41.91 -4.28
CA GLY A 62 -17.47 -42.80 -5.02
C GLY A 62 -16.56 -41.97 -5.92
N SER A 63 -15.66 -41.12 -5.37
CA SER A 63 -14.45 -40.74 -6.12
C SER A 63 -13.32 -40.23 -5.24
N LYS A 64 -12.24 -41.01 -5.31
CA LYS A 64 -10.82 -40.81 -4.99
C LYS A 64 -10.38 -39.47 -4.38
N SER A 65 -9.91 -39.62 -3.14
CA SER A 65 -8.88 -38.83 -2.49
C SER A 65 -7.59 -38.81 -3.32
N GLU A 66 -7.16 -37.63 -3.75
CA GLU A 66 -5.77 -37.34 -4.03
C GLU A 66 -5.28 -36.32 -2.99
N THR A 67 -4.42 -36.81 -2.12
CA THR A 67 -3.67 -36.05 -1.12
C THR A 67 -2.50 -35.38 -1.82
N PRO A 68 -2.37 -34.04 -1.83
CA PRO A 68 -1.08 -33.43 -2.11
C PRO A 68 -0.21 -33.63 -0.88
N LYS A 69 0.90 -34.36 -1.07
CA LYS A 69 1.94 -34.55 -0.06
C LYS A 69 2.40 -33.18 0.45
N ASP A 70 2.27 -33.00 1.76
CA ASP A 70 2.88 -31.93 2.53
C ASP A 70 4.35 -31.75 2.13
N SER A 71 4.66 -30.61 1.51
CA SER A 71 6.03 -30.10 1.56
C SER A 71 6.27 -29.67 3.01
N LYS A 72 7.00 -30.50 3.74
CA LYS A 72 7.55 -30.17 5.06
C LYS A 72 8.27 -28.83 4.98
N MET A 73 7.64 -27.76 5.48
CA MET A 73 8.35 -26.55 5.85
C MET A 73 9.13 -26.85 7.14
N ALA A 74 10.32 -27.42 6.95
CA ALA A 74 11.37 -27.33 7.94
C ALA A 74 11.78 -25.86 8.04
N GLY A 75 11.75 -25.31 9.25
CA GLY A 75 12.20 -23.95 9.52
C GLY A 75 13.63 -23.75 9.03
N HIS A 76 13.77 -22.86 8.06
CA HIS A 76 15.05 -22.28 7.71
C HIS A 76 14.90 -20.77 7.66
N ASN A 77 15.60 -20.13 8.59
CA ASN A 77 15.85 -18.71 8.65
C ASN A 77 16.88 -18.32 7.57
N SER A 78 16.63 -18.71 6.31
CA SER A 78 17.38 -18.18 5.16
C SER A 78 16.69 -16.90 4.74
N LYS A 79 17.33 -15.75 4.98
CA LYS A 79 16.93 -14.47 4.39
C LYS A 79 16.71 -14.71 2.89
N VAL A 80 15.47 -14.59 2.40
CA VAL A 80 15.17 -14.66 0.98
C VAL A 80 15.93 -13.52 0.30
N LYS A 81 16.78 -13.85 -0.68
CA LYS A 81 17.55 -12.85 -1.41
C LYS A 81 16.63 -12.01 -2.31
N ILE A 82 16.92 -10.72 -2.42
CA ILE A 82 16.20 -9.76 -3.26
C ILE A 82 16.61 -10.01 -4.72
N ASN A 83 15.67 -10.44 -5.55
CA ASN A 83 15.90 -10.56 -6.98
C ASN A 83 15.99 -9.16 -7.61
N ILE A 84 17.18 -8.73 -8.02
CA ILE A 84 17.41 -7.37 -8.55
C ILE A 84 16.74 -7.11 -9.90
N ASN A 85 16.23 -8.15 -10.57
CA ASN A 85 15.45 -8.04 -11.81
C ASN A 85 13.93 -7.87 -11.56
N GLU A 86 13.43 -8.37 -10.44
CA GLU A 86 11.97 -8.55 -10.22
C GLU A 86 11.44 -7.85 -8.97
N ALA A 87 12.31 -7.39 -8.07
CA ALA A 87 11.86 -6.73 -6.85
C ALA A 87 11.22 -5.35 -7.14
N ILE A 88 10.13 -5.01 -6.44
CA ILE A 88 9.64 -3.62 -6.34
C ILE A 88 10.69 -2.70 -5.70
N LEU A 89 10.55 -1.39 -5.95
CA LEU A 89 11.42 -0.36 -5.38
C LEU A 89 11.55 -0.47 -3.85
N SER A 90 10.44 -0.60 -3.12
CA SER A 90 10.49 -0.74 -1.66
C SER A 90 11.25 -1.98 -1.14
N SER A 91 11.37 -3.03 -1.96
CA SER A 91 12.27 -4.15 -1.66
C SER A 91 13.73 -3.81 -1.98
N LEU A 92 13.98 -3.06 -3.05
CA LEU A 92 15.31 -2.55 -3.40
C LEU A 92 15.79 -1.46 -2.41
N ASP A 93 14.89 -0.73 -1.75
CA ASP A 93 15.23 0.28 -0.76
C ASP A 93 15.94 -0.31 0.46
N LYS A 94 15.81 -1.62 0.69
CA LYS A 94 16.61 -2.34 1.68
C LYS A 94 18.10 -2.39 1.31
N ILE A 95 18.41 -2.46 0.01
CA ILE A 95 19.78 -2.42 -0.51
C ILE A 95 20.31 -0.99 -0.42
N GLU A 96 19.47 -0.01 -0.74
CA GLU A 96 19.75 1.42 -0.57
C GLU A 96 20.08 1.76 0.88
N ALA A 97 19.25 1.31 1.83
CA ALA A 97 19.43 1.53 3.25
C ALA A 97 20.71 0.87 3.79
N GLU A 98 21.00 -0.37 3.38
CA GLU A 98 22.23 -1.07 3.79
C GLU A 98 23.50 -0.33 3.32
N LEU A 99 23.45 0.33 2.16
CA LEU A 99 24.58 1.05 1.60
C LEU A 99 24.60 2.56 1.93
N GLY A 100 23.47 3.12 2.38
CA GLY A 100 23.29 4.55 2.62
C GLY A 100 23.39 5.39 1.35
N ILE A 101 22.91 4.90 0.20
CA ILE A 101 23.03 5.57 -1.11
C ILE A 101 21.68 5.99 -1.63
N ALA A 102 21.34 7.28 -1.45
CA ALA A 102 20.08 7.85 -1.94
C ALA A 102 19.82 7.57 -3.44
N GLY A 103 18.62 7.08 -3.76
CA GLY A 103 18.15 6.76 -5.10
C GLY A 103 18.85 5.56 -5.77
N LEU A 104 19.46 4.68 -4.98
CA LEU A 104 20.04 3.44 -5.46
C LEU A 104 18.96 2.47 -5.95
N SER A 105 17.81 2.37 -5.28
CA SER A 105 16.71 1.50 -5.70
C SER A 105 16.27 1.78 -7.14
N ASN A 106 16.04 3.07 -7.44
CA ASN A 106 15.75 3.60 -8.77
C ASN A 106 16.85 3.27 -9.80
N LYS A 107 18.13 3.41 -9.42
CA LYS A 107 19.25 3.04 -10.31
C LYS A 107 19.28 1.53 -10.59
N ILE A 108 19.02 0.71 -9.57
CA ILE A 108 18.95 -0.74 -9.74
C ILE A 108 17.83 -1.09 -10.72
N GLN A 109 16.64 -0.53 -10.55
CA GLN A 109 15.51 -0.78 -11.44
C GLN A 109 15.77 -0.31 -12.87
N ALA A 110 16.30 0.90 -13.05
CA ALA A 110 16.57 1.48 -14.36
C ALA A 110 17.64 0.73 -15.18
N ALA A 111 18.58 0.05 -14.51
CA ALA A 111 19.66 -0.70 -15.17
C ALA A 111 19.33 -2.19 -15.41
N ARG A 112 18.09 -2.63 -15.18
CA ARG A 112 17.60 -3.97 -15.56
C ARG A 112 17.66 -4.20 -17.08
N PRO A 113 17.83 -5.45 -17.55
CA PRO A 113 18.01 -6.68 -16.78
C PRO A 113 19.48 -6.99 -16.45
N TYR A 114 19.73 -7.64 -15.32
CA TYR A 114 21.03 -8.17 -14.88
C TYR A 114 21.11 -9.67 -15.19
N ALA A 115 22.20 -10.11 -15.82
CA ALA A 115 22.42 -11.53 -16.10
C ALA A 115 23.00 -12.28 -14.89
N LYS A 116 23.75 -11.57 -14.05
CA LYS A 116 24.32 -12.04 -12.78
C LYS A 116 24.44 -10.89 -11.78
N VAL A 117 24.59 -11.20 -10.50
CA VAL A 117 24.61 -10.17 -9.44
C VAL A 117 25.80 -9.20 -9.57
N GLU A 118 26.94 -9.66 -10.11
CA GLU A 118 28.12 -8.83 -10.36
C GLU A 118 27.87 -7.75 -11.41
N ASP A 119 26.78 -7.85 -12.19
CA ASP A 119 26.42 -6.82 -13.15
C ASP A 119 26.03 -5.51 -12.47
N LEU A 120 25.69 -5.50 -11.18
CA LEU A 120 25.56 -4.28 -10.38
C LEU A 120 26.86 -3.45 -10.40
N VAL A 121 28.02 -4.12 -10.42
CA VAL A 121 29.34 -3.48 -10.52
C VAL A 121 29.68 -3.17 -11.97
N SER A 122 29.50 -4.14 -12.88
CA SER A 122 29.88 -3.98 -14.29
C SER A 122 29.09 -2.85 -14.98
N LYS A 123 27.82 -2.67 -14.60
CA LYS A 123 26.95 -1.57 -15.05
C LYS A 123 27.12 -0.27 -14.25
N LYS A 124 28.05 -0.24 -13.29
CA LYS A 124 28.34 0.93 -12.44
C LYS A 124 27.13 1.42 -11.64
N VAL A 125 26.23 0.51 -11.24
CA VAL A 125 25.13 0.81 -10.33
C VAL A 125 25.68 1.01 -8.92
N ILE A 126 26.64 0.16 -8.52
CA ILE A 126 27.44 0.27 -7.30
C ILE A 126 28.92 -0.05 -7.61
N ASN A 127 29.82 0.24 -6.67
CA ASN A 127 31.23 -0.16 -6.77
C ASN A 127 31.50 -1.54 -6.12
N ALA A 128 32.71 -2.06 -6.28
CA ALA A 128 33.07 -3.38 -5.77
C ALA A 128 32.98 -3.48 -4.23
N GLU A 129 33.39 -2.44 -3.50
CA GLU A 129 33.32 -2.44 -2.03
C GLU A 129 31.87 -2.46 -1.52
N GLN A 130 30.98 -1.72 -2.19
CA GLN A 130 29.55 -1.71 -1.91
C GLN A 130 28.92 -3.06 -2.24
N PHE A 131 29.30 -3.68 -3.37
CA PHE A 131 28.81 -5.00 -3.74
C PHE A 131 29.16 -6.05 -2.68
N GLU A 132 30.37 -6.03 -2.13
CA GLU A 132 30.77 -6.97 -1.07
C GLU A 132 29.87 -6.91 0.18
N LYS A 133 29.26 -5.75 0.47
CA LYS A 133 28.34 -5.57 1.60
C LYS A 133 26.96 -6.19 1.35
N ILE A 134 26.51 -6.25 0.09
CA ILE A 134 25.14 -6.64 -0.28
C ILE A 134 25.04 -7.94 -1.08
N LYS A 135 26.16 -8.57 -1.45
CA LYS A 135 26.19 -9.79 -2.28
C LYS A 135 25.35 -10.95 -1.71
N ASP A 136 25.22 -11.02 -0.39
CA ASP A 136 24.41 -12.05 0.29
C ASP A 136 22.94 -11.65 0.42
N MET A 137 22.58 -10.41 0.10
CA MET A 137 21.21 -9.90 0.06
C MET A 137 20.57 -9.98 -1.32
N VAL A 138 21.35 -10.09 -2.40
CA VAL A 138 20.84 -10.01 -3.78
C VAL A 138 20.94 -11.32 -4.55
N SER A 139 20.01 -11.55 -5.47
CA SER A 139 20.05 -12.63 -6.46
C SER A 139 19.60 -12.11 -7.83
N VAL A 140 19.85 -12.91 -8.87
CA VAL A 140 19.16 -12.80 -10.18
C VAL A 140 18.23 -13.99 -10.43
N GLU A 141 18.13 -14.89 -9.45
CA GLU A 141 17.33 -16.11 -9.55
C GLU A 141 15.86 -15.78 -9.34
N THR A 142 15.05 -16.06 -10.36
CA THR A 142 13.59 -16.03 -10.27
C THR A 142 13.13 -17.17 -9.38
N ILE A 143 12.56 -16.83 -8.23
CA ILE A 143 11.89 -17.80 -7.36
C ILE A 143 10.45 -17.92 -7.82
N VAL A 144 10.10 -19.05 -8.43
CA VAL A 144 8.70 -19.33 -8.80
C VAL A 144 7.91 -19.61 -7.52
N LEU A 145 7.13 -18.62 -7.07
CA LEU A 145 6.24 -18.78 -5.93
C LEU A 145 5.05 -19.67 -6.31
N THR A 146 4.65 -20.55 -5.38
CA THR A 146 3.49 -21.44 -5.53
C THR A 146 2.66 -21.47 -4.25
N GLY A 147 1.37 -21.79 -4.36
CA GLY A 147 0.47 -21.93 -3.21
C GLY A 147 0.37 -20.66 -2.36
N GLU A 148 0.32 -20.83 -1.04
CA GLU A 148 0.14 -19.74 -0.07
C GLU A 148 1.20 -18.63 -0.21
N ALA A 149 2.46 -18.98 -0.48
CA ALA A 149 3.53 -17.98 -0.65
C ALA A 149 3.27 -17.04 -1.84
N LYS A 150 2.65 -17.54 -2.91
CA LYS A 150 2.23 -16.75 -4.06
C LYS A 150 1.06 -15.83 -3.71
N ASP A 151 0.11 -16.33 -2.90
CA ASP A 151 -1.00 -15.51 -2.39
C ASP A 151 -0.51 -14.40 -1.47
N VAL A 152 0.47 -14.68 -0.60
CA VAL A 152 1.10 -13.66 0.27
C VAL A 152 1.73 -12.57 -0.57
N ASP A 153 2.59 -12.91 -1.54
CA ASP A 153 3.23 -11.91 -2.42
C ASP A 153 2.20 -11.05 -3.15
N TYR A 154 1.24 -11.68 -3.82
CA TYR A 154 0.15 -11.00 -4.53
C TYR A 154 -0.62 -10.03 -3.62
N LEU A 155 -1.05 -10.48 -2.44
CA LEU A 155 -1.79 -9.65 -1.49
C LEU A 155 -0.93 -8.55 -0.86
N THR A 156 0.36 -8.79 -0.64
CA THR A 156 1.29 -7.77 -0.17
C THR A 156 1.42 -6.65 -1.20
N LYS A 157 1.65 -6.96 -2.48
CA LYS A 157 1.76 -5.93 -3.54
C LYS A 157 0.48 -5.09 -3.66
N LEU A 158 -0.68 -5.74 -3.69
CA LEU A 158 -1.97 -5.03 -3.72
C LEU A 158 -2.23 -4.24 -2.43
N GLY A 159 -1.76 -4.74 -1.28
CA GLY A 159 -1.83 -4.05 0.00
C GLY A 159 -0.96 -2.79 0.06
N LEU A 160 0.23 -2.82 -0.55
CA LEU A 160 1.08 -1.64 -0.72
C LEU A 160 0.39 -0.61 -1.62
N MET A 161 -0.17 -1.03 -2.77
CA MET A 161 -0.99 -0.13 -3.60
C MET A 161 -2.11 0.53 -2.78
N LYS A 162 -2.83 -0.25 -1.95
CA LYS A 162 -3.87 0.30 -1.07
C LYS A 162 -3.32 1.32 -0.07
N GLY A 163 -2.18 1.05 0.56
CA GLY A 163 -1.59 1.97 1.51
C GLY A 163 -1.24 3.32 0.88
N HIS A 164 -0.63 3.32 -0.32
CA HIS A 164 -0.38 4.55 -1.06
C HIS A 164 -1.68 5.32 -1.37
N MET A 165 -2.71 4.62 -1.85
CA MET A 165 -3.98 5.25 -2.19
C MET A 165 -4.67 5.87 -0.96
N ILE A 166 -4.58 5.21 0.20
CA ILE A 166 -5.11 5.74 1.47
C ILE A 166 -4.47 7.10 1.81
N VAL A 167 -3.13 7.20 1.77
CA VAL A 167 -2.45 8.46 2.10
C VAL A 167 -2.65 9.52 1.01
N ALA A 168 -2.71 9.12 -0.27
CA ALA A 168 -3.05 10.02 -1.37
C ALA A 168 -4.41 10.69 -1.14
N LYS A 169 -5.41 9.92 -0.69
CA LYS A 169 -6.74 10.47 -0.37
C LYS A 169 -6.71 11.44 0.80
N GLU A 170 -6.01 11.11 1.89
CA GLU A 170 -5.84 12.03 3.02
C GLU A 170 -5.22 13.37 2.56
N LEU A 171 -4.22 13.33 1.67
CA LEU A 171 -3.54 14.51 1.16
C LEU A 171 -4.39 15.32 0.15
N LEU A 172 -5.15 14.64 -0.72
CA LEU A 172 -6.12 15.31 -1.61
C LEU A 172 -7.21 16.02 -0.80
N ASP A 173 -7.72 15.41 0.27
CA ASP A 173 -8.72 16.02 1.16
C ASP A 173 -8.17 17.26 1.89
N LEU A 174 -6.85 17.30 2.12
CA LEU A 174 -6.14 18.45 2.65
C LEU A 174 -5.72 19.47 1.58
N GLN A 175 -6.15 19.30 0.33
CA GLN A 175 -5.78 20.15 -0.80
C GLN A 175 -4.24 20.21 -1.01
N LYS A 176 -3.56 19.07 -0.82
CA LYS A 176 -2.12 18.89 -1.05
C LYS A 176 -1.83 17.95 -2.23
N PRO A 177 -2.25 18.29 -3.45
CA PRO A 177 -2.07 17.41 -4.60
C PRO A 177 -0.59 17.14 -4.92
N ASP A 178 0.31 18.10 -4.67
CA ASP A 178 1.74 17.92 -4.90
C ASP A 178 2.34 16.81 -4.03
N GLN A 179 1.82 16.62 -2.82
CA GLN A 179 2.22 15.51 -1.94
C GLN A 179 1.42 14.25 -2.21
N ALA A 180 0.16 14.35 -2.63
CA ALA A 180 -0.65 13.19 -2.98
C ALA A 180 -0.15 12.48 -4.25
N PHE A 181 0.38 13.24 -5.21
CA PHE A 181 0.71 12.73 -6.55
C PHE A 181 1.74 11.59 -6.54
N PRO A 182 2.88 11.66 -5.83
CA PRO A 182 3.83 10.54 -5.74
C PRO A 182 3.16 9.22 -5.32
N HIS A 183 2.26 9.27 -4.33
CA HIS A 183 1.54 8.08 -3.86
C HIS A 183 0.53 7.53 -4.88
N ILE A 184 0.07 8.34 -5.84
CA ILE A 184 -0.76 7.85 -6.95
C ILE A 184 0.12 7.25 -8.07
N GLU A 185 1.34 7.78 -8.21
CA GLU A 185 2.34 7.33 -9.17
C GLU A 185 2.97 5.98 -8.77
N HIS A 186 3.34 5.77 -7.50
CA HIS A 186 4.02 4.54 -7.04
C HIS A 186 3.27 3.24 -7.42
N PRO A 187 1.93 3.11 -7.22
CA PRO A 187 1.18 1.96 -7.70
C PRO A 187 1.32 1.68 -9.21
N VAL A 188 1.40 2.72 -10.04
CA VAL A 188 1.47 2.62 -11.50
C VAL A 188 2.87 2.23 -11.97
N GLU A 189 3.87 2.96 -11.49
CA GLU A 189 5.23 2.92 -12.03
C GLU A 189 6.08 1.83 -11.38
N GLU A 190 5.77 1.45 -10.14
CA GLU A 190 6.65 0.61 -9.33
C GLU A 190 6.05 -0.75 -9.00
N ILE A 191 4.74 -0.81 -8.74
CA ILE A 191 4.11 -2.03 -8.21
C ILE A 191 3.30 -2.79 -9.27
N TYR A 192 2.66 -2.10 -10.22
CA TYR A 192 1.72 -2.76 -11.15
C TYR A 192 2.36 -3.87 -11.99
N ALA A 193 3.59 -3.67 -12.44
CA ALA A 193 4.31 -4.66 -13.25
C ALA A 193 4.46 -6.01 -12.52
N ASP A 194 4.65 -5.99 -11.19
CA ASP A 194 4.86 -7.19 -10.37
C ASP A 194 3.58 -8.02 -10.17
N VAL A 195 2.40 -7.41 -10.34
CA VAL A 195 1.12 -8.12 -10.18
C VAL A 195 0.52 -8.58 -11.51
N GLU A 196 0.96 -8.03 -12.64
CA GLU A 196 0.28 -8.22 -13.94
C GLU A 196 0.16 -9.70 -14.35
N ALA A 197 1.24 -10.47 -14.21
CA ALA A 197 1.21 -11.90 -14.51
C ALA A 197 0.23 -12.65 -13.59
N GLN A 198 0.20 -12.30 -12.30
CA GLN A 198 -0.68 -12.93 -11.33
C GLN A 198 -2.16 -12.58 -11.54
N LEU A 199 -2.46 -11.39 -12.07
CA LEU A 199 -3.83 -11.02 -12.48
C LEU A 199 -4.35 -11.95 -13.57
N LYS A 200 -3.52 -12.19 -14.61
CA LYS A 200 -3.86 -13.07 -15.73
C LYS A 200 -4.13 -14.50 -15.26
N GLU A 201 -3.24 -15.05 -14.43
CA GLU A 201 -3.40 -16.39 -13.87
C GLU A 201 -4.65 -16.56 -13.00
N ARG A 202 -5.07 -15.49 -12.33
CA ARG A 202 -6.25 -15.46 -11.45
C ARG A 202 -7.54 -15.05 -12.18
N ASN A 203 -7.49 -14.86 -13.50
CA ASN A 203 -8.59 -14.36 -14.33
C ASN A 203 -9.16 -13.01 -13.84
N VAL A 204 -8.30 -12.16 -13.28
CA VAL A 204 -8.64 -10.80 -12.88
C VAL A 204 -8.41 -9.86 -14.06
N LYS A 205 -9.38 -8.99 -14.34
CA LYS A 205 -9.23 -7.96 -15.37
C LYS A 205 -8.08 -7.02 -15.00
N GLU A 206 -7.21 -6.72 -15.97
CA GLU A 206 -6.18 -5.69 -15.81
C GLU A 206 -6.79 -4.34 -15.44
N PHE A 207 -6.11 -3.62 -14.55
CA PHE A 207 -6.57 -2.35 -14.01
C PHE A 207 -5.51 -1.24 -14.02
N LYS A 208 -4.47 -1.36 -14.84
CA LYS A 208 -3.46 -0.29 -15.01
C LYS A 208 -4.10 1.01 -15.47
N GLN A 209 -5.05 0.92 -16.40
CA GLN A 209 -5.68 2.11 -17.00
C GLN A 209 -6.46 2.96 -15.97
N PRO A 210 -7.32 2.39 -15.09
CA PRO A 210 -7.89 3.14 -13.97
C PRO A 210 -6.87 3.89 -13.10
N LEU A 211 -5.70 3.29 -12.84
CA LEU A 211 -4.63 3.95 -12.08
C LEU A 211 -4.00 5.11 -12.87
N ILE A 212 -3.69 4.89 -14.15
CA ILE A 212 -3.15 5.93 -15.06
C ILE A 212 -4.14 7.09 -15.22
N ASP A 213 -5.43 6.80 -15.37
CA ASP A 213 -6.48 7.82 -15.49
C ASP A 213 -6.48 8.74 -14.26
N LEU A 214 -6.41 8.16 -13.05
CA LEU A 214 -6.34 8.92 -11.82
C LEU A 214 -5.04 9.74 -11.74
N GLN A 215 -3.89 9.13 -12.02
CA GLN A 215 -2.58 9.78 -12.04
C GLN A 215 -2.60 11.00 -12.97
N GLN A 216 -3.05 10.86 -14.21
CA GLN A 216 -3.13 11.94 -15.19
C GLN A 216 -4.11 13.04 -14.76
N LEU A 217 -5.25 12.66 -14.18
CA LEU A 217 -6.23 13.62 -13.71
C LEU A 217 -5.70 14.45 -12.53
N VAL A 218 -5.09 13.81 -11.53
CA VAL A 218 -4.51 14.54 -10.38
C VAL A 218 -3.34 15.41 -10.82
N LYS A 219 -2.51 14.96 -11.76
CA LYS A 219 -1.41 15.76 -12.31
C LYS A 219 -1.87 17.02 -13.03
N SER A 220 -2.97 16.94 -13.76
CA SER A 220 -3.42 18.03 -14.66
C SER A 220 -4.50 18.92 -14.04
N LYS A 221 -5.42 18.34 -13.27
CA LYS A 221 -6.60 19.00 -12.69
C LYS A 221 -6.92 18.43 -11.30
N PRO A 222 -6.05 18.64 -10.30
CA PRO A 222 -6.18 18.01 -8.98
C PRO A 222 -7.45 18.38 -8.20
N THR A 223 -8.11 19.50 -8.56
CA THR A 223 -9.35 19.95 -7.93
C THR A 223 -10.60 19.61 -8.75
N ASP A 224 -10.45 18.85 -9.84
CA ASP A 224 -11.59 18.42 -10.65
C ASP A 224 -12.50 17.49 -9.82
N PRO A 225 -13.82 17.71 -9.77
CA PRO A 225 -14.73 16.85 -9.01
C PRO A 225 -14.64 15.36 -9.39
N SER A 226 -14.26 15.06 -10.65
CA SER A 226 -14.08 13.68 -11.12
C SER A 226 -12.91 12.94 -10.48
N VAL A 227 -11.98 13.63 -9.79
CA VAL A 227 -10.89 13.00 -9.03
C VAL A 227 -11.44 12.01 -8.00
N THR A 228 -12.54 12.34 -7.33
CA THR A 228 -13.16 11.44 -6.34
C THR A 228 -13.65 10.16 -6.99
N THR A 229 -14.31 10.27 -8.14
CA THR A 229 -14.81 9.10 -8.88
C THR A 229 -13.66 8.25 -9.41
N LYS A 230 -12.64 8.86 -10.01
CA LYS A 230 -11.44 8.13 -10.49
C LYS A 230 -10.67 7.45 -9.38
N TYR A 231 -10.59 8.08 -8.21
CA TYR A 231 -10.01 7.46 -7.02
C TYR A 231 -10.80 6.22 -6.59
N GLN A 232 -12.13 6.30 -6.56
CA GLN A 232 -13.00 5.18 -6.22
C GLN A 232 -12.90 4.04 -7.24
N GLU A 233 -12.83 4.34 -8.54
CA GLU A 233 -12.65 3.35 -9.61
C GLU A 233 -11.31 2.59 -9.44
N ALA A 234 -10.22 3.32 -9.19
CA ALA A 234 -8.91 2.75 -8.93
C ALA A 234 -8.90 1.84 -7.68
N MET A 235 -9.44 2.32 -6.55
CA MET A 235 -9.57 1.54 -5.32
C MET A 235 -10.42 0.29 -5.50
N ALA A 236 -11.56 0.39 -6.18
CA ALA A 236 -12.44 -0.75 -6.46
C ALA A 236 -11.76 -1.80 -7.34
N SER A 237 -10.87 -1.37 -8.23
CA SER A 237 -10.09 -2.28 -9.07
C SER A 237 -9.07 -3.08 -8.24
N ILE A 238 -8.36 -2.42 -7.32
CA ILE A 238 -7.46 -3.09 -6.36
C ILE A 238 -8.26 -4.05 -5.45
N ASP A 239 -9.43 -3.63 -4.98
CA ASP A 239 -10.33 -4.49 -4.18
C ASP A 239 -10.79 -5.74 -4.93
N THR A 240 -11.13 -5.59 -6.22
CA THR A 240 -11.49 -6.71 -7.09
C THR A 240 -10.32 -7.68 -7.25
N ALA A 241 -9.11 -7.15 -7.42
CA ALA A 241 -7.90 -7.95 -7.51
C ALA A 241 -7.62 -8.73 -6.20
N ILE A 242 -7.79 -8.09 -5.04
CA ILE A 242 -7.68 -8.75 -3.72
C ILE A 242 -8.74 -9.85 -3.57
N ALA A 243 -9.97 -9.60 -4.03
CA ALA A 243 -11.08 -10.53 -3.90
C ALA A 243 -10.91 -11.82 -4.74
N ALA A 244 -9.95 -11.86 -5.67
CA ALA A 244 -9.56 -13.06 -6.39
C ALA A 244 -8.96 -14.14 -5.47
N VAL A 245 -8.45 -13.75 -4.30
CA VAL A 245 -8.11 -14.70 -3.23
C VAL A 245 -9.37 -14.94 -2.38
N PRO A 246 -9.82 -16.20 -2.20
CA PRO A 246 -11.02 -16.52 -1.44
C PRO A 246 -11.06 -15.89 -0.04
N ILE A 247 -12.25 -15.43 0.39
CA ILE A 247 -12.40 -14.76 1.69
C ILE A 247 -11.95 -15.64 2.86
N ALA A 248 -12.19 -16.95 2.80
CA ALA A 248 -11.76 -17.90 3.83
C ALA A 248 -10.23 -17.94 3.97
N GLN A 249 -9.48 -17.77 2.88
CA GLN A 249 -8.02 -17.67 2.91
C GLN A 249 -7.59 -16.30 3.43
N ARG A 250 -8.18 -15.21 2.91
CA ARG A 250 -7.86 -13.83 3.34
C ARG A 250 -8.13 -13.56 4.81
N GLN A 251 -9.09 -14.26 5.41
CA GLN A 251 -9.42 -14.17 6.84
C GLN A 251 -8.71 -15.23 7.70
N SER A 252 -7.86 -16.08 7.11
CA SER A 252 -7.00 -16.98 7.88
C SER A 252 -5.97 -16.14 8.66
N PRO A 253 -5.85 -16.33 9.99
CA PRO A 253 -4.80 -15.68 10.78
C PRO A 253 -3.39 -15.87 10.20
N LYS A 254 -3.08 -17.06 9.67
CA LYS A 254 -1.77 -17.37 9.12
C LYS A 254 -1.43 -16.50 7.91
N LEU A 255 -2.26 -16.56 6.86
CA LEU A 255 -2.06 -15.80 5.62
C LEU A 255 -2.06 -14.30 5.89
N ALA A 256 -3.06 -13.81 6.62
CA ALA A 256 -3.19 -12.37 6.89
C ALA A 256 -2.00 -11.83 7.69
N LEU A 257 -1.49 -12.56 8.69
CA LEU A 257 -0.29 -12.14 9.42
C LEU A 257 0.98 -12.15 8.58
N GLN A 258 1.13 -13.07 7.62
CA GLN A 258 2.25 -13.05 6.67
C GLN A 258 2.21 -11.78 5.80
N VAL A 259 1.03 -11.45 5.25
CA VAL A 259 0.82 -10.23 4.46
C VAL A 259 1.06 -8.97 5.31
N ILE A 260 0.51 -8.92 6.53
CA ILE A 260 0.69 -7.81 7.47
C ILE A 260 2.18 -7.57 7.75
N ASN A 261 2.95 -8.62 8.06
CA ASN A 261 4.36 -8.47 8.39
C ASN A 261 5.18 -8.00 7.18
N ALA A 262 4.88 -8.48 5.98
CA ALA A 262 5.56 -8.02 4.77
C ALA A 262 5.28 -6.53 4.47
N ILE A 263 4.04 -6.06 4.69
CA ILE A 263 3.68 -4.64 4.54
C ILE A 263 4.32 -3.79 5.65
N LEU A 264 4.35 -4.28 6.90
CA LEU A 264 5.00 -3.59 8.02
C LEU A 264 6.52 -3.50 7.84
N ASP A 265 7.17 -4.53 7.31
CA ASP A 265 8.61 -4.51 6.98
C ASP A 265 8.92 -3.42 5.94
N THR A 266 8.04 -3.29 4.95
CA THR A 266 8.10 -2.19 3.96
C THR A 266 7.89 -0.83 4.64
N ALA A 267 6.86 -0.69 5.47
CA ALA A 267 6.63 0.53 6.24
C ALA A 267 7.82 0.92 7.12
N GLY A 268 8.47 -0.04 7.78
CA GLY A 268 9.68 0.22 8.56
C GLY A 268 10.85 0.72 7.72
N THR A 269 10.97 0.22 6.48
CA THR A 269 11.98 0.67 5.52
C THR A 269 11.73 2.12 5.12
N GLU A 270 10.50 2.46 4.71
CA GLU A 270 10.17 3.86 4.33
C GLU A 270 10.29 4.81 5.51
N TYR A 271 9.89 4.38 6.72
CA TYR A 271 10.06 5.22 7.92
C TYR A 271 11.52 5.52 8.21
N THR A 272 12.40 4.55 7.96
CA THR A 272 13.84 4.71 8.13
C THR A 272 14.40 5.66 7.08
N ALA A 273 14.01 5.49 5.81
CA ALA A 273 14.39 6.36 4.71
C ALA A 273 13.92 7.81 4.92
N ALA A 274 12.75 7.99 5.55
CA ALA A 274 12.19 9.29 5.87
C ALA A 274 13.07 10.14 6.82
N ILE A 275 13.90 9.51 7.66
CA ILE A 275 14.52 10.17 8.81
C ILE A 275 16.02 10.31 8.64
N ALA A 276 16.51 11.56 8.71
CA ALA A 276 17.93 11.85 8.80
C ALA A 276 18.20 12.96 9.83
N ASN A 277 19.19 12.72 10.71
CA ASN A 277 19.60 13.64 11.77
C ASN A 277 18.43 14.06 12.70
N ASP A 278 17.62 13.10 13.17
CA ASP A 278 16.46 13.33 14.04
C ASP A 278 15.39 14.26 13.43
N LYS A 279 15.32 14.30 12.09
CA LYS A 279 14.31 15.06 11.34
C LYS A 279 13.71 14.22 10.24
N ILE A 280 12.43 14.45 9.94
CA ILE A 280 11.83 13.91 8.72
C ILE A 280 12.32 14.77 7.55
N LYS A 281 13.07 14.14 6.65
CA LYS A 281 13.67 14.75 5.46
C LYS A 281 12.96 14.34 4.19
N GLU A 282 12.70 13.04 4.04
CA GLU A 282 11.93 12.51 2.93
C GLU A 282 10.47 12.38 3.35
N ILE A 283 9.68 13.40 3.00
CA ILE A 283 8.27 13.51 3.39
C ILE A 283 7.43 12.41 2.74
N VAL A 284 7.76 12.05 1.49
CA VAL A 284 7.07 11.00 0.73
C VAL A 284 7.20 9.65 1.45
N GLU A 285 8.40 9.29 1.92
CA GLU A 285 8.62 8.01 2.61
C GLU A 285 7.91 7.96 3.98
N TYR A 286 7.82 9.08 4.69
CA TYR A 286 7.00 9.16 5.90
C TYR A 286 5.52 8.90 5.58
N GLN A 287 5.04 9.42 4.45
CA GLN A 287 3.65 9.29 4.01
C GLN A 287 3.34 7.88 3.51
N ASP A 288 4.27 7.24 2.79
CA ASP A 288 4.14 5.84 2.36
C ASP A 288 4.08 4.89 3.56
N SER A 289 5.01 5.05 4.51
CA SER A 289 5.01 4.30 5.75
C SER A 289 3.71 4.44 6.55
N ARG A 290 3.15 5.67 6.61
CA ARG A 290 1.83 5.94 7.20
C ARG A 290 0.73 5.15 6.48
N GLY A 291 0.65 5.26 5.16
CA GLY A 291 -0.35 4.59 4.35
C GLY A 291 -0.35 3.07 4.56
N PHE A 292 0.83 2.47 4.53
CA PHE A 292 1.03 1.04 4.80
C PHE A 292 0.58 0.64 6.21
N THR A 293 0.95 1.43 7.23
CA THR A 293 0.55 1.19 8.63
C THR A 293 -0.97 1.29 8.81
N LEU A 294 -1.62 2.26 8.16
CA LEU A 294 -3.08 2.41 8.19
C LEU A 294 -3.79 1.23 7.52
N TYR A 295 -3.28 0.73 6.39
CA TYR A 295 -3.85 -0.45 5.74
C TYR A 295 -3.67 -1.72 6.57
N VAL A 296 -2.51 -1.91 7.20
CA VAL A 296 -2.27 -3.02 8.12
C VAL A 296 -3.28 -3.03 9.27
N GLU A 297 -3.62 -1.88 9.83
CA GLU A 297 -4.65 -1.77 10.87
C GLU A 297 -6.02 -2.30 10.38
N GLN A 298 -6.41 -1.97 9.13
CA GLN A 298 -7.64 -2.45 8.53
C GLN A 298 -7.60 -3.97 8.28
N LEU A 299 -6.47 -4.47 7.79
CA LEU A 299 -6.28 -5.90 7.52
C LEU A 299 -6.32 -6.71 8.83
N TYR A 300 -5.66 -6.23 9.89
CA TYR A 300 -5.67 -6.90 11.19
C TYR A 300 -7.07 -6.93 11.82
N LYS A 301 -7.84 -5.85 11.71
CA LYS A 301 -9.25 -5.82 12.18
C LYS A 301 -10.09 -6.94 11.57
N SER A 302 -9.82 -7.33 10.32
CA SER A 302 -10.56 -8.41 9.65
C SER A 302 -10.34 -9.80 10.25
N ILE A 303 -9.22 -10.01 10.94
CA ILE A 303 -8.86 -11.28 11.60
C ILE A 303 -8.88 -11.19 13.14
N ALA A 304 -9.08 -10.00 13.70
CA ALA A 304 -9.02 -9.74 15.13
C ALA A 304 -9.90 -10.69 15.97
N PRO A 305 -11.16 -11.01 15.60
CA PRO A 305 -11.97 -11.96 16.36
C PRO A 305 -11.39 -13.38 16.42
N ALA A 306 -10.82 -13.87 15.32
CA ALA A 306 -10.15 -15.17 15.27
C ALA A 306 -8.87 -15.15 16.11
N MET A 307 -8.08 -14.08 15.99
CA MET A 307 -6.87 -13.87 16.79
C MET A 307 -7.15 -13.83 18.29
N GLU A 308 -8.20 -13.11 18.71
CA GLU A 308 -8.59 -13.01 20.12
C GLU A 308 -8.99 -14.37 20.69
N LYS A 309 -9.76 -15.15 19.92
CA LYS A 309 -10.24 -16.47 20.32
C LYS A 309 -9.13 -17.53 20.35
N GLU A 310 -8.30 -17.58 19.32
CA GLU A 310 -7.35 -18.69 19.10
C GLU A 310 -5.94 -18.38 19.60
N HIS A 311 -5.57 -17.09 19.63
CA HIS A 311 -4.22 -16.61 19.95
C HIS A 311 -4.24 -15.37 20.84
N PRO A 312 -4.93 -15.36 22.00
CA PRO A 312 -5.19 -14.15 22.80
C PRO A 312 -3.93 -13.38 23.20
N GLY A 313 -2.83 -14.07 23.48
CA GLY A 313 -1.53 -13.44 23.78
C GLY A 313 -0.94 -12.69 22.59
N THR A 314 -0.94 -13.32 21.40
CA THR A 314 -0.52 -12.66 20.15
C THR A 314 -1.47 -11.53 19.80
N HIS A 315 -2.78 -11.73 20.01
CA HIS A 315 -3.79 -10.70 19.76
C HIS A 315 -3.52 -9.42 20.55
N LYS A 316 -3.34 -9.56 21.87
CA LYS A 316 -3.02 -8.43 22.76
C LYS A 316 -1.74 -7.70 22.34
N GLN A 317 -0.71 -8.45 21.97
CA GLN A 317 0.56 -7.86 21.54
C GLN A 317 0.40 -7.07 20.23
N PHE A 318 -0.24 -7.65 19.21
CA PHE A 318 -0.47 -6.98 17.93
C PHE A 318 -1.32 -5.73 18.08
N THR A 319 -2.42 -5.78 18.83
CA THR A 319 -3.27 -4.61 19.08
C THR A 319 -2.46 -3.47 19.70
N ALA A 320 -1.70 -3.73 20.77
CA ALA A 320 -0.86 -2.73 21.41
C ALA A 320 0.26 -2.21 20.49
N SER A 321 0.88 -3.10 19.71
CA SER A 321 1.92 -2.70 18.76
C SER A 321 1.37 -1.83 17.63
N LEU A 322 0.21 -2.16 17.06
CA LEU A 322 -0.40 -1.39 15.97
C LEU A 322 -0.82 0.01 16.45
N GLU A 323 -1.35 0.13 17.67
CA GLU A 323 -1.60 1.44 18.29
C GLU A 323 -0.31 2.27 18.41
N LYS A 324 0.78 1.64 18.85
CA LYS A 324 2.08 2.33 18.99
C LYS A 324 2.68 2.71 17.63
N LEU A 325 2.65 1.81 16.64
CA LEU A 325 3.10 2.09 15.27
C LEU A 325 2.32 3.25 14.66
N LYS A 326 0.99 3.25 14.81
CA LYS A 326 0.13 4.36 14.35
C LYS A 326 0.48 5.69 15.00
N SER A 327 0.88 5.69 16.27
CA SER A 327 1.27 6.93 16.96
C SER A 327 2.49 7.63 16.37
N ALA A 328 3.31 6.93 15.56
CA ALA A 328 4.40 7.54 14.81
C ALA A 328 3.91 8.56 13.76
N TYR A 329 2.64 8.50 13.37
CA TYR A 329 2.04 9.30 12.30
C TYR A 329 0.87 10.17 12.82
N PRO A 330 1.13 11.30 13.49
CA PRO A 330 0.06 12.16 14.00
C PRO A 330 -0.79 12.81 12.88
N SER A 331 -0.23 12.95 11.68
CA SER A 331 -0.87 13.60 10.52
C SER A 331 -0.27 13.05 9.21
N PRO A 332 -1.00 13.09 8.07
CA PRO A 332 -0.39 12.87 6.75
C PRO A 332 0.62 13.96 6.40
N LEU A 333 0.56 15.14 7.03
CA LEU A 333 1.62 16.14 6.94
C LEU A 333 2.71 15.78 7.95
N ALA A 334 3.92 15.51 7.44
CA ALA A 334 5.06 15.14 8.27
C ALA A 334 5.37 16.21 9.34
N PRO A 335 5.55 15.83 10.62
CA PRO A 335 6.13 16.73 11.60
C PRO A 335 7.61 17.00 11.31
N GLU A 336 8.20 18.04 11.92
CA GLU A 336 9.65 18.29 11.73
C GLU A 336 10.52 17.16 12.29
N LYS A 337 10.10 16.59 13.42
CA LYS A 337 10.79 15.51 14.13
C LYS A 337 9.95 14.24 14.17
N PRO A 338 10.58 13.06 14.10
CA PRO A 338 9.85 11.82 14.24
C PRO A 338 9.28 11.67 15.66
N VAL A 339 8.04 11.18 15.76
CA VAL A 339 7.39 10.90 17.06
C VAL A 339 7.93 9.60 17.67
N LEU A 340 8.30 8.63 16.83
CA LEU A 340 8.89 7.37 17.23
C LEU A 340 10.32 7.28 16.68
N SER A 341 11.27 6.74 17.43
CA SER A 341 12.61 6.53 16.88
C SER A 341 12.59 5.41 15.84
N VAL A 342 13.54 5.42 14.90
CA VAL A 342 13.73 4.31 13.94
C VAL A 342 13.93 2.99 14.69
N ALA A 343 14.71 3.00 15.77
CA ALA A 343 14.97 1.82 16.59
C ALA A 343 13.68 1.25 17.22
N ASP A 344 12.81 2.11 17.76
CA ASP A 344 11.54 1.68 18.35
C ASP A 344 10.57 1.17 17.27
N MET A 345 10.51 1.81 16.10
CA MET A 345 9.73 1.36 14.94
C MET A 345 10.15 -0.06 14.54
N SER A 346 11.45 -0.27 14.32
CA SER A 346 12.00 -1.58 13.96
C SER A 346 11.75 -2.62 15.05
N ALA A 347 11.87 -2.25 16.33
CA ALA A 347 11.64 -3.17 17.45
C ALA A 347 10.18 -3.65 17.51
N LEU A 348 9.21 -2.76 17.28
CA LEU A 348 7.79 -3.11 17.22
C LEU A 348 7.48 -4.06 16.06
N ILE A 349 7.99 -3.76 14.85
CA ILE A 349 7.81 -4.60 13.67
C ILE A 349 8.42 -5.99 13.90
N LYS A 350 9.65 -6.05 14.43
CA LYS A 350 10.33 -7.30 14.79
C LYS A 350 9.54 -8.12 15.81
N ALA A 351 8.98 -7.46 16.82
CA ALA A 351 8.18 -8.13 17.84
C ALA A 351 6.90 -8.74 17.25
N ASN A 352 6.24 -8.03 16.32
CA ASN A 352 5.07 -8.54 15.58
C ASN A 352 5.43 -9.75 14.71
N GLU A 353 6.54 -9.67 13.98
CA GLU A 353 7.08 -10.79 13.19
C GLU A 353 7.28 -12.04 14.07
N GLN A 354 7.96 -11.89 15.22
CA GLN A 354 8.21 -12.98 16.16
C GLN A 354 6.93 -13.55 16.79
N ALA A 355 5.92 -12.71 17.05
CA ALA A 355 4.66 -13.16 17.61
C ALA A 355 3.79 -13.88 16.57
N ALA A 356 3.82 -13.43 15.31
CA ALA A 356 3.17 -14.10 14.21
C ALA A 356 3.81 -15.45 13.87
N ALA A 357 5.14 -15.58 14.00
CA ALA A 357 5.84 -16.85 13.84
C ALA A 357 5.28 -17.99 14.73
N LYS A 358 4.77 -17.64 15.91
CA LYS A 358 4.13 -18.59 16.84
C LYS A 358 2.74 -19.04 16.37
N VAL A 359 2.08 -18.23 15.53
CA VAL A 359 0.81 -18.58 14.88
C VAL A 359 1.08 -19.52 13.71
N TYR A 360 2.11 -19.23 12.91
CA TYR A 360 2.49 -20.07 11.76
C TYR A 360 2.86 -21.50 12.16
N ALA A 361 3.51 -21.68 13.32
CA ALA A 361 4.03 -22.96 13.78
C ALA A 361 2.97 -23.87 14.45
N LYS A 362 1.75 -23.36 14.71
CA LYS A 362 0.66 -24.09 15.38
C LYS A 362 -0.45 -24.58 14.45
N THR A 363 -0.44 -24.13 13.21
CA THR A 363 -1.30 -24.58 12.11
C THR A 363 -0.56 -25.57 11.24
#